data_AF-A0A3D1LYJ6-F1
#
_entry.id   AF-A0A3D1LYJ6-F1
#
_cell.length_a   1.000
_cell.length_b   1.000
_cell.length_c   1.000
_cell.angle_alpha   90.00
_cell.angle_beta   90.00
_cell.angle_gamma   90.00
#
_symmetry.space_group_name_H-M   'P 1'
#
loop_
_entity.id
_entity.type
_entity.pdbx_description
1 polymer ?
#
loop_
_entity_poly.entity_id
_entity_poly.type
_entity_poly.pdbx_seq_one_letter_code
_entity_poly.pdbx_strand_id
1 'polypeptide(L)'
;MDDMEENKRIILNDDEIVLYSPYDSGEVIAIKEIAGARWDRLNKAWRVPVSSLKQVKAYAVKFDYWLDPDLRVLDLPEHPYEREGIDLSGESIAIRFRYDSVKVAEVKQVAGSRWDGKNKVWKCPKSSLIQAIEFAKNFRLHVPKELESMQLKISQSQAEKIAASRATSADIEVPDLEG
;
A
#
# COMPACT_ATOMS: atom_id res chain seq x y z
N MET A 1 -3.62 -28.50 39.71
CA MET A 1 -4.87 -28.71 38.99
C MET A 1 -4.79 -27.74 37.84
N ASP A 2 -4.31 -28.26 36.72
CA ASP A 2 -3.54 -27.55 35.69
C ASP A 2 -4.42 -27.46 34.44
N ASP A 3 -5.40 -26.56 34.48
CA ASP A 3 -6.26 -26.23 33.33
C ASP A 3 -5.54 -25.23 32.43
N MET A 4 -4.41 -25.65 31.85
CA MET A 4 -3.71 -24.93 30.76
C MET A 4 -4.16 -25.44 29.37
N GLU A 5 -5.38 -25.95 29.26
CA GLU A 5 -5.99 -26.24 27.97
C GLU A 5 -6.52 -24.93 27.35
N GLU A 6 -6.09 -24.63 26.11
CA GLU A 6 -6.60 -23.57 25.22
C GLU A 6 -6.03 -22.14 25.28
N ASN A 7 -4.81 -21.92 25.76
CA ASN A 7 -4.21 -20.58 25.62
C ASN A 7 -3.71 -20.32 24.19
N LYS A 8 -4.52 -19.61 23.41
CA LYS A 8 -4.12 -18.96 22.15
C LYS A 8 -2.90 -18.09 22.43
N ARG A 9 -1.76 -18.43 21.83
CA ARG A 9 -0.49 -17.73 22.11
C ARG A 9 0.34 -17.50 20.87
N ILE A 10 1.04 -16.39 20.86
CA ILE A 10 1.97 -15.98 19.81
C ILE A 10 3.33 -15.79 20.44
N ILE A 11 4.32 -16.52 19.96
CA ILE A 11 5.71 -16.49 20.45
C ILE A 11 6.70 -16.16 19.33
N LEU A 12 7.84 -15.58 19.69
CA LEU A 12 8.97 -15.43 18.79
C LEU A 12 9.84 -16.68 18.84
N ASN A 13 10.17 -17.25 17.69
CA ASN A 13 11.08 -18.39 17.56
C ASN A 13 12.09 -18.09 16.46
N ASP A 14 13.30 -17.71 16.86
CA ASP A 14 14.35 -17.20 15.98
C ASP A 14 13.84 -16.04 15.10
N ASP A 15 13.79 -16.24 13.78
CA ASP A 15 13.33 -15.25 12.78
C ASP A 15 11.85 -15.45 12.37
N GLU A 16 11.12 -16.31 13.08
CA GLU A 16 9.72 -16.61 12.81
C GLU A 16 8.82 -16.37 14.01
N ILE A 17 7.64 -15.85 13.75
CA ILE A 17 6.56 -15.72 14.73
C ILE A 17 5.68 -16.96 14.63
N VAL A 18 5.45 -17.63 15.76
CA VAL A 18 4.69 -18.88 15.82
C VAL A 18 3.39 -18.65 16.59
N LEU A 19 2.26 -18.98 15.96
CA LEU A 19 0.92 -18.86 16.54
C LEU A 19 0.35 -20.24 16.83
N TYR A 20 -0.01 -20.44 18.09
CA TYR A 20 -0.69 -21.63 18.58
C TYR A 20 -2.13 -21.30 18.91
N SER A 21 -3.06 -22.03 18.32
CA SER A 21 -4.49 -21.91 18.59
C SER A 21 -5.24 -23.18 18.22
N PRO A 22 -6.41 -23.41 18.84
CA PRO A 22 -7.35 -24.41 18.35
C PRO A 22 -7.84 -24.04 16.94
N TYR A 23 -8.36 -25.03 16.22
CA TYR A 23 -8.91 -24.78 14.90
C TYR A 23 -10.16 -23.90 15.00
N ASP A 24 -10.04 -22.68 14.47
CA ASP A 24 -11.18 -21.80 14.19
C ASP A 24 -11.14 -21.37 12.72
N SER A 25 -12.26 -21.54 12.01
CA SER A 25 -12.31 -21.25 10.58
C SER A 25 -12.15 -19.76 10.25
N GLY A 26 -12.61 -18.86 11.12
CA GLY A 26 -12.48 -17.41 10.92
C GLY A 26 -11.05 -16.94 11.10
N GLU A 27 -10.37 -17.48 12.12
CA GLU A 27 -8.95 -17.27 12.38
C GLU A 27 -8.06 -17.82 11.27
N VAL A 28 -8.40 -18.99 10.72
CA VAL A 28 -7.68 -19.59 9.58
C VAL A 28 -7.83 -18.77 8.30
N ILE A 29 -8.99 -18.16 8.06
CA ILE A 29 -9.15 -17.25 6.90
C ILE A 29 -8.29 -16.00 7.11
N ALA A 30 -8.39 -15.38 8.29
CA ALA A 30 -7.67 -14.15 8.59
C ALA A 30 -6.14 -14.32 8.59
N ILE A 31 -5.62 -15.44 9.10
CA ILE A 31 -4.17 -15.68 9.12
C ILE A 31 -3.58 -15.94 7.72
N LYS A 32 -4.38 -16.50 6.81
CA LYS A 32 -3.98 -16.69 5.41
C LYS A 32 -3.86 -15.37 4.65
N GLU A 33 -4.47 -14.29 5.12
CA GLU A 33 -4.30 -12.95 4.55
C GLU A 33 -2.96 -12.32 4.95
N ILE A 34 -2.32 -12.80 6.03
CA ILE A 34 -1.02 -12.31 6.49
C ILE A 34 0.06 -12.77 5.52
N ALA A 35 0.88 -11.82 5.05
CA ALA A 35 1.92 -12.11 4.08
C ALA A 35 2.96 -13.08 4.66
N GLY A 36 3.19 -14.19 3.95
CA GLY A 36 4.19 -15.20 4.33
C GLY A 36 3.72 -16.19 5.40
N ALA A 37 2.46 -16.13 5.83
CA ALA A 37 1.91 -17.12 6.75
C ALA A 37 1.89 -18.52 6.15
N ARG A 38 2.38 -19.50 6.90
CA ARG A 38 2.44 -20.91 6.51
C ARG A 38 2.00 -21.82 7.66
N TRP A 39 1.28 -22.89 7.33
CA TRP A 39 0.92 -23.91 8.31
C TRP A 39 2.07 -24.89 8.51
N ASP A 40 2.56 -25.00 9.74
CA ASP A 40 3.50 -26.03 10.15
C ASP A 40 2.73 -27.27 10.61
N ARG A 41 2.76 -28.31 9.79
CA ARG A 41 2.07 -29.59 10.08
C ARG A 41 2.70 -30.35 11.24
N LEU A 42 4.01 -30.19 11.49
CA LEU A 42 4.73 -30.90 12.53
C LEU A 42 4.35 -30.33 13.91
N ASN A 43 4.40 -29.00 14.02
CA ASN A 43 4.12 -28.29 15.28
C ASN A 43 2.64 -27.92 15.44
N LYS A 44 1.80 -28.21 14.43
CA LYS A 44 0.38 -27.83 14.36
C LYS A 44 0.16 -26.35 14.72
N ALA A 45 0.97 -25.50 14.11
CA ALA A 45 1.02 -24.07 14.40
C ALA A 45 1.19 -23.26 13.12
N TRP A 46 0.79 -22.00 13.15
CA TRP A 46 1.07 -21.08 12.06
C TRP A 46 2.43 -20.43 12.26
N ARG A 47 3.22 -20.38 11.20
CA ARG A 47 4.49 -19.66 11.15
C ARG A 47 4.36 -18.45 10.24
N VAL A 48 4.81 -17.31 10.72
CA VAL A 48 4.76 -16.04 10.00
C VAL A 48 6.14 -15.39 10.08
N PRO A 49 6.69 -14.82 8.99
CA PRO A 49 7.95 -14.10 9.07
C PRO A 49 7.84 -12.90 10.01
N VAL A 50 8.92 -12.60 10.73
CA VAL A 50 9.00 -11.43 11.62
C VAL A 50 8.69 -10.12 10.88
N SER A 51 8.98 -10.02 9.58
CA SER A 51 8.64 -8.82 8.78
C SER A 51 7.15 -8.46 8.86
N SER A 52 6.26 -9.45 8.95
CA SER A 52 4.81 -9.26 9.09
C SER A 52 4.35 -8.97 10.54
N LEU A 53 5.26 -8.64 11.47
CA LEU A 53 4.96 -8.42 12.90
C LEU A 53 3.79 -7.47 13.15
N LYS A 54 3.68 -6.38 12.37
CA LYS A 54 2.59 -5.39 12.51
C LYS A 54 1.21 -6.03 12.26
N GLN A 55 1.12 -6.88 11.24
CA GLN A 55 -0.10 -7.63 10.92
C GLN A 55 -0.41 -8.64 12.03
N VAL A 56 0.62 -9.30 12.56
CA VAL A 56 0.48 -10.25 13.67
C VAL A 56 0.03 -9.57 14.96
N LYS A 57 0.56 -8.39 15.31
CA LYS A 57 0.09 -7.59 16.46
C LYS A 57 -1.39 -7.23 16.33
N ALA A 58 -1.82 -6.78 15.14
CA ALA A 58 -3.23 -6.50 14.88
C ALA A 58 -4.11 -7.75 14.97
N TYR A 59 -3.62 -8.88 14.46
CA TYR A 59 -4.29 -10.17 14.57
C TYR A 59 -4.45 -10.62 16.02
N ALA A 60 -3.40 -10.47 16.84
CA ALA A 60 -3.39 -10.83 18.24
C ALA A 60 -4.48 -10.09 19.04
N VAL A 61 -4.60 -8.77 18.81
CA VAL A 61 -5.64 -7.95 19.43
C VAL A 61 -7.04 -8.34 18.94
N LYS A 62 -7.19 -8.65 17.66
CA LYS A 62 -8.49 -8.99 17.05
C LYS A 62 -9.07 -10.30 17.59
N PHE A 63 -8.24 -11.31 17.81
CA PHE A 63 -8.66 -12.66 18.21
C PHE A 63 -8.29 -13.04 19.66
N ASP A 64 -7.89 -12.04 20.45
CA ASP A 64 -7.55 -12.16 21.87
C ASP A 64 -6.45 -13.21 22.16
N TYR A 65 -5.35 -13.12 21.40
CA TYR A 65 -4.18 -13.96 21.65
C TYR A 65 -3.31 -13.38 22.75
N TRP A 66 -2.76 -14.26 23.58
CA TRP A 66 -1.62 -13.91 24.40
C TRP A 66 -0.39 -13.65 23.50
N LEU A 67 0.10 -12.42 23.50
CA LEU A 67 1.30 -12.03 22.77
C LEU A 67 2.50 -11.98 23.69
N ASP A 68 3.58 -12.68 23.31
CA ASP A 68 4.87 -12.67 23.98
C ASP A 68 5.37 -11.24 24.25
N PRO A 69 5.81 -10.91 25.48
CA PRO A 69 6.35 -9.59 25.82
C PRO A 69 7.44 -9.09 24.87
N ASP A 70 8.30 -9.97 24.38
CA ASP A 70 9.41 -9.59 23.48
C ASP A 70 8.88 -9.07 22.14
N LEU A 71 7.79 -9.67 21.64
CA LEU A 71 7.12 -9.19 20.43
C LEU A 71 6.43 -7.85 20.65
N ARG A 72 5.99 -7.53 21.88
CA ARG A 72 5.34 -6.23 22.17
C ARG A 72 6.31 -5.07 22.02
N VAL A 73 7.51 -5.23 22.59
CA VAL A 73 8.56 -4.21 22.59
C VAL A 73 9.34 -4.15 21.27
N LEU A 74 9.34 -5.24 20.51
CA LEU A 74 9.98 -5.28 19.19
C LEU A 74 9.29 -4.28 18.25
N ASP A 75 10.03 -3.25 17.87
CA ASP A 75 9.64 -2.29 16.85
C ASP A 75 10.54 -2.50 15.64
N LEU A 76 9.97 -3.09 14.60
CA LEU A 76 10.70 -3.25 13.35
C LEU A 76 10.67 -1.91 12.63
N PRO A 77 11.82 -1.41 12.13
CA PRO A 77 11.80 -0.24 11.27
C PRO A 77 10.82 -0.52 10.13
N GLU A 78 9.90 0.40 9.86
CA GLU A 78 8.96 0.21 8.74
C GLU A 78 9.80 -0.07 7.50
N HIS A 79 9.81 -1.31 7.02
CA HIS A 79 10.49 -1.62 5.78
C HIS A 79 9.68 -0.87 4.72
N PRO A 80 10.28 0.10 4.00
CA PRO A 80 9.56 0.89 3.00
C PRO A 80 9.07 0.04 1.82
N TYR A 81 9.33 -1.28 1.86
CA TYR A 81 9.08 -2.28 0.84
C TYR A 81 7.83 -3.12 1.06
N GLU A 82 7.20 -3.09 2.24
CA GLU A 82 6.04 -3.95 2.54
C GLU A 82 4.68 -3.36 2.15
N ARG A 83 4.55 -2.03 2.09
CA ARG A 83 3.34 -1.40 1.55
C ARG A 83 3.40 -1.39 0.03
N GLU A 84 2.47 -2.09 -0.61
CA GLU A 84 2.13 -1.80 -2.01
C GLU A 84 1.35 -0.49 -2.05
N GLY A 85 1.84 0.47 -2.82
CA GLY A 85 1.34 1.83 -2.74
C GLY A 85 2.15 2.81 -3.55
N ILE A 86 1.79 4.08 -3.39
CA ILE A 86 2.51 5.19 -3.98
C ILE A 86 2.99 6.14 -2.89
N ASP A 87 4.22 6.62 -3.00
CA ASP A 87 4.83 7.54 -2.06
C ASP A 87 5.52 8.68 -2.81
N LEU A 88 5.59 9.85 -2.17
CA LEU A 88 6.37 10.97 -2.70
C LEU A 88 7.81 10.88 -2.19
N SER A 89 8.76 10.76 -3.11
CA SER A 89 10.20 10.78 -2.82
C SER A 89 10.85 11.97 -3.53
N GLY A 90 10.84 13.12 -2.85
CA GLY A 90 11.35 14.38 -3.38
C GLY A 90 10.51 14.89 -4.56
N GLU A 91 11.12 15.00 -5.74
CA GLU A 91 10.44 15.40 -6.99
C GLU A 91 9.84 14.22 -7.79
N SER A 92 10.06 13.00 -7.32
CA SER A 92 9.57 11.79 -7.97
C SER A 92 8.54 11.07 -7.12
N ILE A 93 7.60 10.40 -7.77
CA ILE A 93 6.64 9.50 -7.14
C ILE A 93 7.22 8.10 -7.28
N ALA A 94 7.29 7.39 -6.16
CA ALA A 94 7.67 5.99 -6.12
C ALA A 94 6.41 5.14 -6.05
N ILE A 95 6.23 4.25 -7.03
CA ILE A 95 5.14 3.29 -7.10
C ILE A 95 5.73 1.91 -6.77
N ARG A 96 5.16 1.25 -5.77
CA ARG A 96 5.61 -0.05 -5.29
C ARG A 96 4.49 -1.07 -5.31
N PHE A 97 4.77 -2.24 -5.87
CA PHE A 97 3.88 -3.39 -5.86
C PHE A 97 4.70 -4.66 -6.14
N ARG A 98 4.22 -5.84 -5.72
CA ARG A 98 4.80 -7.13 -6.09
C ARG A 98 4.74 -7.32 -7.60
N TYR A 99 5.71 -8.04 -8.15
CA TYR A 99 5.72 -8.34 -9.58
C TYR A 99 4.40 -8.98 -10.02
N ASP A 100 3.72 -8.30 -10.93
CA ASP A 100 2.46 -8.69 -11.55
C ASP A 100 2.52 -8.15 -12.97
N SER A 101 2.38 -9.01 -13.97
CA SER A 101 2.55 -8.65 -15.38
C SER A 101 1.54 -7.60 -15.84
N VAL A 102 0.32 -7.59 -15.28
CA VAL A 102 -0.73 -6.62 -15.58
C VAL A 102 -0.38 -5.27 -14.97
N LYS A 103 0.00 -5.24 -13.68
CA LYS A 103 0.46 -4.00 -13.02
C LYS A 103 1.70 -3.42 -13.71
N VAL A 104 2.62 -4.27 -14.19
CA VAL A 104 3.82 -3.85 -14.96
C VAL A 104 3.44 -3.26 -16.32
N ALA A 105 2.47 -3.84 -17.02
CA ALA A 105 2.01 -3.30 -18.29
C ALA A 105 1.34 -1.92 -18.11
N GLU A 106 0.52 -1.78 -17.07
CA GLU A 106 -0.22 -0.55 -16.80
C GLU A 106 0.68 0.57 -16.25
N VAL A 107 1.61 0.27 -15.33
CA VAL A 107 2.52 1.30 -14.80
C VAL A 107 3.41 1.90 -15.89
N LYS A 108 3.75 1.12 -16.93
CA LYS A 108 4.49 1.61 -18.10
C LYS A 108 3.71 2.64 -18.93
N GLN A 109 2.38 2.66 -18.83
CA GLN A 109 1.55 3.69 -19.47
C GLN A 109 1.58 5.02 -18.72
N VAL A 110 1.99 5.03 -17.45
CA VAL A 110 2.17 6.28 -16.69
C VAL A 110 3.31 7.06 -17.32
N ALA A 111 3.03 8.32 -17.68
CA ALA A 111 3.97 9.18 -18.39
C ALA A 111 5.28 9.37 -17.61
N GLY A 112 6.40 9.08 -18.25
CA GLY A 112 7.73 9.21 -17.65
C GLY A 112 8.07 8.16 -16.59
N SER A 113 7.31 7.05 -16.52
CA SER A 113 7.60 5.95 -15.61
C SER A 113 8.91 5.23 -15.98
N ARG A 114 9.71 4.88 -14.97
CA ARG A 114 10.96 4.14 -15.11
C ARG A 114 11.18 3.20 -13.93
N TRP A 115 11.67 2.00 -14.21
CA TRP A 115 12.10 1.07 -13.16
C TRP A 115 13.41 1.54 -12.51
N ASP A 116 13.41 1.64 -11.17
CA ASP A 116 14.59 1.83 -10.33
C ASP A 116 14.97 0.50 -9.67
N GLY A 117 15.96 -0.19 -10.24
CA GLY A 117 16.41 -1.50 -9.75
C GLY A 117 17.08 -1.46 -8.37
N LYS A 118 17.61 -0.32 -7.93
CA LYS A 118 18.25 -0.19 -6.61
C LYS A 118 17.18 -0.19 -5.51
N ASN A 119 16.12 0.57 -5.73
CA ASN A 119 15.02 0.72 -4.78
C ASN A 119 13.82 -0.20 -5.07
N LYS A 120 13.91 -1.02 -6.13
CA LYS A 120 12.84 -1.93 -6.59
C LYS A 120 11.47 -1.24 -6.64
N VAL A 121 11.42 -0.05 -7.24
CA VAL A 121 10.20 0.75 -7.43
C VAL A 121 10.12 1.27 -8.86
N TRP A 122 8.91 1.58 -9.29
CA TRP A 122 8.70 2.42 -10.46
C TRP A 122 8.74 3.88 -10.04
N LYS A 123 9.61 4.67 -10.65
CA LYS A 123 9.67 6.12 -10.46
C LYS A 123 8.94 6.81 -11.59
N CYS A 124 8.11 7.79 -11.27
CA CYS A 124 7.54 8.70 -12.25
C CYS A 124 7.68 10.15 -11.76
N PRO A 125 7.69 11.14 -12.66
CA PRO A 125 7.78 12.54 -12.29
C PRO A 125 6.50 12.98 -11.59
N LYS A 126 6.61 13.98 -10.70
CA LYS A 126 5.48 14.61 -10.02
C LYS A 126 4.40 15.16 -10.97
N SER A 127 4.78 15.52 -12.20
CA SER A 127 3.82 15.93 -13.24
C SER A 127 2.80 14.83 -13.60
N SER A 128 3.17 13.56 -13.40
CA SER A 128 2.32 12.41 -13.67
C SER A 128 1.55 11.93 -12.42
N LEU A 129 1.42 12.78 -11.40
CA LEU A 129 0.76 12.43 -10.12
C LEU A 129 -0.65 11.90 -10.31
N ILE A 130 -1.44 12.53 -11.18
CA ILE A 130 -2.84 12.15 -11.42
C ILE A 130 -2.89 10.70 -11.94
N GLN A 131 -2.10 10.39 -12.97
CA GLN A 131 -2.03 9.04 -13.55
C GLN A 131 -1.49 8.00 -12.55
N ALA A 132 -0.51 8.38 -11.72
CA ALA A 132 0.01 7.49 -10.68
C ALA A 132 -1.04 7.16 -9.60
N ILE A 133 -1.86 8.15 -9.21
CA ILE A 133 -2.97 7.93 -8.27
C ILE A 133 -4.08 7.09 -8.91
N GLU A 134 -4.41 7.33 -10.18
CA GLU A 134 -5.38 6.50 -10.92
C GLU A 134 -4.93 5.04 -11.00
N PHE A 135 -3.66 4.80 -11.35
CA PHE A 135 -3.05 3.47 -11.31
C PHE A 135 -3.20 2.83 -9.92
N ALA A 136 -2.85 3.57 -8.86
CA ALA A 136 -2.95 3.07 -7.50
C ALA A 136 -4.40 2.71 -7.11
N LYS A 137 -5.38 3.55 -7.49
CA LYS A 137 -6.81 3.29 -7.26
C LYS A 137 -7.30 2.07 -8.04
N ASN A 138 -6.91 1.91 -9.31
CA ASN A 138 -7.30 0.79 -10.16
C ASN A 138 -6.86 -0.56 -9.57
N PHE A 139 -5.67 -0.62 -8.99
CA PHE A 139 -5.13 -1.83 -8.37
C PHE A 139 -5.33 -1.91 -6.86
N ARG A 140 -6.14 -1.01 -6.26
CA ARG A 140 -6.42 -0.93 -4.82
C ARG A 140 -5.15 -0.85 -3.95
N LEU A 141 -4.13 -0.17 -4.47
CA LEU A 141 -2.88 0.10 -3.75
C LEU A 141 -3.08 1.23 -2.75
N HIS A 142 -2.20 1.30 -1.75
CA HIS A 142 -2.25 2.37 -0.77
C HIS A 142 -1.93 3.73 -1.40
N VAL A 143 -2.81 4.71 -1.18
CA VAL A 143 -2.59 6.12 -1.54
C VAL A 143 -2.57 6.96 -0.26
N PRO A 144 -1.44 7.59 0.07
CA PRO A 144 -1.36 8.54 1.17
C PRO A 144 -2.31 9.73 0.97
N LYS A 145 -2.99 10.16 2.05
CA LYS A 145 -3.92 11.32 2.04
C LYS A 145 -3.28 12.62 1.53
N GLU A 146 -1.98 12.77 1.74
CA GLU A 146 -1.21 13.92 1.24
C GLU A 146 -1.25 14.00 -0.29
N LEU A 147 -1.11 12.86 -0.98
CA LEU A 147 -1.16 12.80 -2.43
C LEU A 147 -2.56 13.06 -2.97
N GLU A 148 -3.61 12.60 -2.28
CA GLU A 148 -5.00 12.92 -2.64
C GLU A 148 -5.28 14.42 -2.54
N SER A 149 -4.78 15.06 -1.47
CA SER A 149 -4.91 16.51 -1.28
C SER A 149 -4.16 17.28 -2.39
N MET A 150 -3.01 16.78 -2.83
CA MET A 150 -2.25 17.36 -3.93
C MET A 150 -2.96 17.17 -5.29
N GLN A 151 -3.59 16.02 -5.52
CA GLN A 151 -4.42 15.78 -6.70
C GLN A 151 -5.52 16.84 -6.81
N LEU A 152 -6.23 17.08 -5.70
CA LEU A 152 -7.34 18.04 -5.66
C LEU A 152 -6.88 19.46 -6.03
N LYS A 153 -5.75 19.91 -5.48
CA LYS A 153 -5.15 21.22 -5.76
C LYS A 153 -4.75 21.37 -7.23
N ILE A 154 -4.14 20.34 -7.81
CA ILE A 154 -3.73 20.36 -9.22
C ILE A 154 -4.96 20.45 -10.14
N SER A 155 -6.00 19.65 -9.87
CA SER A 155 -7.24 19.68 -10.64
C SER A 155 -7.96 21.02 -10.55
N GLN A 156 -8.00 21.65 -9.38
CA GLN A 156 -8.58 23.00 -9.20
C GLN A 156 -7.81 24.05 -10.01
N SER A 157 -6.47 24.11 -9.90
CA SER A 157 -5.66 25.05 -10.68
C SER A 157 -5.79 24.82 -12.20
N GLN A 158 -5.90 23.56 -12.64
CA GLN A 158 -6.11 23.25 -14.05
C GLN A 158 -7.49 23.70 -14.53
N ALA A 159 -8.54 23.49 -13.73
CA ALA A 159 -9.89 23.95 -14.04
C ALA A 159 -9.97 25.48 -14.14
N GLU A 160 -9.34 26.19 -13.20
CA GLU A 160 -9.23 27.66 -13.21
C GLU A 160 -8.53 28.17 -14.47
N LYS A 161 -7.40 27.55 -14.86
CA LYS A 161 -6.68 27.92 -16.09
C LYS A 161 -7.53 27.69 -17.34
N ILE A 162 -8.24 26.57 -17.43
CA ILE A 162 -9.12 26.28 -18.57
C ILE A 162 -10.29 27.28 -18.63
N ALA A 163 -10.88 27.63 -17.49
CA ALA A 163 -11.96 28.61 -17.42
C ALA A 163 -11.47 30.01 -17.83
N ALA A 164 -10.30 30.43 -17.36
CA ALA A 164 -9.69 31.71 -17.73
C ALA A 164 -9.39 31.78 -19.25
N SER A 165 -8.82 30.71 -19.83
CA SER A 165 -8.57 30.65 -21.28
C SER A 165 -9.84 30.66 -22.11
N ARG A 166 -10.94 30.07 -21.63
CA ARG A 166 -12.24 30.12 -22.33
C ARG A 166 -12.88 31.51 -22.31
N ALA A 167 -12.68 32.29 -21.25
CA ALA A 167 -13.25 33.64 -21.13
C ALA A 167 -12.59 34.65 -22.09
N THR A 168 -11.31 34.49 -22.41
CA THR A 168 -10.58 35.42 -23.29
C THR A 168 -10.90 35.26 -24.78
N SER A 169 -11.45 34.12 -25.20
CA SER A 169 -11.76 33.86 -26.62
C SER A 169 -13.14 34.36 -27.09
N ALA A 170 -13.91 35.06 -26.25
CA ALA A 170 -15.28 35.46 -26.54
C ALA A 170 -15.45 36.87 -27.17
N ASP A 171 -14.37 37.64 -27.35
CA ASP A 171 -14.39 38.97 -27.99
C ASP A 171 -13.46 38.99 -29.21
N ILE A 172 -13.97 38.55 -30.36
CA ILE A 172 -13.37 38.88 -31.67
C ILE A 172 -14.51 39.41 -32.54
N GLU A 173 -14.81 40.70 -32.42
CA GLU A 173 -15.60 41.41 -33.42
C GLU A 173 -14.77 41.50 -34.71
N VAL A 174 -15.30 40.97 -35.80
CA VAL A 174 -14.72 41.08 -37.15
C VAL A 174 -15.47 42.23 -37.83
N PRO A 175 -14.85 43.41 -38.05
CA PRO A 175 -15.52 44.49 -38.77
C PRO A 175 -15.70 44.09 -40.24
N ASP A 176 -16.93 44.21 -40.71
CA ASP A 176 -17.38 43.93 -42.06
C ASP A 176 -16.52 44.72 -43.08
N LEU A 177 -15.98 44.02 -44.08
CA LEU A 177 -15.27 44.61 -45.21
C LEU A 177 -16.29 44.80 -46.34
N GLU A 178 -16.87 46.00 -46.46
CA GLU A 178 -17.68 46.38 -47.62
C GLU A 178 -16.80 46.49 -48.88
N GLY A 179 -17.28 45.90 -49.97
CA GLY A 179 -16.73 45.99 -51.32
C GLY A 179 -17.84 46.02 -52.36
#